data_AF-A0A7X4Y6U9-F1
#
_entry.id   AF-A0A7X4Y6U9-F1
#
_cell.length_a   1.000
_cell.length_b   1.000
_cell.length_c   1.000
_cell.angle_alpha   90.00
_cell.angle_beta   90.00
_cell.angle_gamma   90.00
#
_symmetry.space_group_name_H-M   'P 1'
#
loop_
_entity.id
_entity.type
_entity.pdbx_description
1 polymer ?
#
loop_
_entity_poly.entity_id
_entity_poly.type
_entity_poly.pdbx_seq_one_letter_code
_entity_poly.pdbx_strand_id
1 'polypeptide(L)'
;MAQRYLRTRISLLPGVPPTNTIRELIHRFFTEGRWFQPVRYGGVGMRERFEPGSFDLDALAAYYDESKYFYIGAKTDRDFLHFSPERHGEYPFVGSFSWYTSIVEARKARWREAHLRQVVEIMHLLGSPLAQSGLDDDLQRKRDRIEPNADGFGSSLVFNIRDYSEGLEGLYWRNVFGAPFVDLFGPRLDAIPASQRQSLDGGLVLVQPYELPTQAMTPEGDAAEGQLIATLGRESFFDLPTLTKPTRVPDVSWMLHKH
;
A
#
# COMPACT_ATOMS: atom_id res chain seq x y z
N MET A 1 -9.40 7.64 -23.34
CA MET A 1 -8.17 7.69 -22.52
C MET A 1 -8.21 6.53 -21.55
N ALA A 2 -7.12 5.77 -21.42
CA ALA A 2 -7.03 4.68 -20.44
C ALA A 2 -7.24 5.23 -19.02
N GLN A 3 -7.97 4.48 -18.20
CA GLN A 3 -8.29 4.92 -16.85
C GLN A 3 -7.07 4.72 -15.95
N ARG A 4 -6.48 5.81 -15.45
CA ARG A 4 -5.35 5.75 -14.51
C ARG A 4 -5.85 5.67 -13.08
N TYR A 5 -5.41 4.64 -12.36
CA TYR A 5 -5.77 4.41 -10.97
C TYR A 5 -4.73 4.99 -10.03
N LEU A 6 -5.21 5.61 -8.97
CA LEU A 6 -4.43 5.77 -7.76
C LEU A 6 -4.64 4.52 -6.91
N ARG A 7 -3.56 3.86 -6.54
CA ARG A 7 -3.56 2.74 -5.61
C ARG A 7 -2.94 3.19 -4.30
N THR A 8 -3.55 2.77 -3.19
CA THR A 8 -2.94 2.80 -1.87
C THR A 8 -2.81 1.37 -1.35
N ARG A 9 -1.64 1.02 -0.84
CA ARG A 9 -1.31 -0.27 -0.24
C ARG A 9 -0.78 -0.03 1.16
N ILE A 10 -1.36 -0.71 2.14
CA ILE A 10 -0.94 -0.79 3.53
C ILE A 10 -0.44 -2.21 3.76
N SER A 11 0.83 -2.36 4.13
CA SER A 11 1.42 -3.67 4.41
C SER A 11 0.91 -4.19 5.75
N LEU A 12 0.56 -5.47 5.82
CA LEU A 12 0.07 -6.09 7.05
C LEU A 12 1.22 -6.71 7.84
N LEU A 13 1.02 -6.81 9.15
CA LEU A 13 1.85 -7.68 9.99
C LEU A 13 1.64 -9.16 9.62
N PRO A 14 2.57 -10.05 9.99
CA PRO A 14 2.42 -11.48 9.78
C PRO A 14 1.13 -12.06 10.33
N GLY A 15 0.60 -13.05 9.62
CA GLY A 15 -0.61 -13.77 10.03
C GLY A 15 -1.91 -13.04 9.72
N VAL A 16 -2.99 -13.52 10.34
CA VAL A 16 -4.37 -13.17 10.01
C VAL A 16 -4.93 -12.27 11.12
N PRO A 17 -5.31 -11.01 10.83
CA PRO A 17 -5.90 -10.16 11.85
C PRO A 17 -7.22 -10.72 12.41
N PRO A 18 -7.51 -10.50 13.70
CA PRO A 18 -8.77 -10.93 14.29
C PRO A 18 -9.98 -10.30 13.59
N THR A 19 -11.09 -11.04 13.50
CA THR A 19 -12.34 -10.59 12.86
C THR A 19 -12.86 -9.27 13.45
N ASN A 20 -12.68 -9.03 14.75
CA ASN A 20 -13.04 -7.75 15.39
C ASN A 20 -12.21 -6.57 14.86
N THR A 21 -10.91 -6.76 14.63
CA THR A 21 -10.04 -5.74 14.03
C THR A 21 -10.49 -5.43 12.60
N ILE A 22 -10.90 -6.45 11.85
CA ILE A 22 -11.42 -6.27 10.49
C ILE A 22 -12.78 -5.57 10.48
N ARG A 23 -13.68 -5.91 11.40
CA ARG A 23 -14.95 -5.19 11.57
C ARG A 23 -14.71 -3.71 11.84
N GLU A 24 -13.78 -3.39 12.73
CA GLU A 24 -13.39 -2.00 13.03
C GLU A 24 -12.77 -1.29 11.82
N LEU A 25 -11.89 -1.98 11.08
CA LEU A 25 -11.28 -1.45 9.84
C LEU A 25 -12.35 -1.05 8.83
N ILE A 26 -13.26 -1.97 8.57
CA ILE A 26 -14.35 -1.78 7.61
C ILE A 26 -15.26 -0.65 8.10
N HIS A 27 -15.63 -0.63 9.38
CA HIS A 27 -16.45 0.43 9.96
C HIS A 27 -15.81 1.81 9.74
N ARG A 28 -14.53 2.00 10.13
CA ARG A 28 -13.81 3.26 9.93
C ARG A 28 -13.73 3.66 8.46
N PHE A 29 -13.42 2.70 7.58
CA PHE A 29 -13.25 2.98 6.17
C PHE A 29 -14.54 3.51 5.51
N PHE A 30 -15.70 2.93 5.84
CA PHE A 30 -16.97 3.25 5.16
C PHE A 30 -17.86 4.27 5.88
N THR A 31 -17.71 4.46 7.20
CA THR A 31 -18.51 5.47 7.94
C THR A 31 -17.90 6.87 7.86
N GLU A 32 -16.57 6.96 7.92
CA GLU A 32 -15.85 8.23 7.92
C GLU A 32 -15.36 8.59 6.50
N GLY A 33 -14.96 7.59 5.71
CA GLY A 33 -14.54 7.73 4.31
C GLY A 33 -15.69 7.63 3.30
N ARG A 34 -16.54 8.65 3.21
CA ARG A 34 -17.71 8.66 2.28
C ARG A 34 -17.37 8.71 0.78
N TRP A 35 -16.11 8.57 0.41
CA TRP A 35 -15.69 8.57 -1.01
C TRP A 35 -15.95 7.23 -1.69
N PHE A 36 -16.12 6.15 -0.92
CA PHE A 36 -16.39 4.81 -1.43
C PHE A 36 -17.82 4.37 -1.10
N GLN A 37 -18.56 3.91 -2.11
CA GLN A 37 -19.91 3.35 -1.94
C GLN A 37 -19.90 1.85 -2.27
N PRO A 38 -19.87 0.96 -1.26
CA PRO A 38 -19.78 -0.48 -1.48
C PRO A 38 -21.09 -1.02 -2.09
N VAL A 39 -20.96 -1.87 -3.11
CA VAL A 39 -22.11 -2.50 -3.79
C VAL A 39 -21.96 -4.01 -3.87
N ARG A 40 -20.72 -4.52 -3.96
CA ARG A 40 -20.44 -5.95 -4.06
C ARG A 40 -19.30 -6.35 -3.12
N TYR A 41 -19.30 -7.60 -2.69
CA TYR A 41 -18.22 -8.18 -1.89
C TYR A 41 -17.97 -9.65 -2.23
N GLY A 42 -16.91 -10.21 -1.64
CA GLY A 42 -16.55 -11.63 -1.72
C GLY A 42 -15.11 -11.85 -2.19
N GLY A 43 -14.88 -12.99 -2.85
CA GLY A 43 -13.61 -13.30 -3.50
C GLY A 43 -13.55 -12.76 -4.92
N VAL A 44 -12.43 -12.98 -5.63
CA VAL A 44 -12.15 -12.43 -6.97
C VAL A 44 -13.38 -12.48 -7.90
N GLY A 45 -13.78 -11.30 -8.41
CA GLY A 45 -14.98 -11.12 -9.25
C GLY A 45 -16.23 -10.61 -8.53
N MET A 46 -16.24 -10.57 -7.19
CA MET A 46 -17.30 -10.02 -6.31
C MET A 46 -18.72 -10.44 -6.69
N ARG A 47 -19.05 -11.70 -6.40
CA ARG A 47 -20.32 -12.35 -6.77
C ARG A 47 -21.48 -11.96 -5.87
N GLU A 48 -21.21 -11.55 -4.63
CA GLU A 48 -22.23 -11.13 -3.67
C GLU A 48 -22.55 -9.64 -3.80
N ARG A 49 -23.78 -9.26 -3.45
CA ARG A 49 -24.25 -7.87 -3.47
C ARG A 49 -24.67 -7.43 -2.07
N PHE A 50 -24.38 -6.18 -1.73
CA PHE A 50 -25.00 -5.55 -0.57
C PHE A 50 -26.43 -5.12 -0.90
N GLU A 51 -27.32 -5.25 0.07
CA GLU A 51 -28.67 -4.73 -0.05
C GLU A 51 -28.64 -3.20 -0.23
N PRO A 52 -29.47 -2.63 -1.13
CA PRO A 52 -29.50 -1.19 -1.35
C PRO A 52 -29.84 -0.43 -0.06
N GLY A 53 -28.97 0.51 0.33
CA GLY A 53 -29.23 1.45 1.43
C GLY A 53 -28.73 1.01 2.82
N SER A 54 -28.23 -0.22 2.98
CA SER A 54 -27.57 -0.67 4.21
C SER A 54 -26.28 -1.41 3.88
N PHE A 55 -25.15 -0.86 4.33
CA PHE A 55 -23.88 -1.60 4.30
C PHE A 55 -23.84 -2.57 5.47
N ASP A 56 -24.08 -3.85 5.19
CA ASP A 56 -24.07 -4.91 6.20
C ASP A 56 -22.62 -5.29 6.56
N LEU A 57 -22.14 -4.67 7.65
CA LEU A 57 -20.83 -4.94 8.23
C LEU A 57 -20.70 -6.38 8.72
N ASP A 58 -21.78 -6.99 9.18
CA ASP A 58 -21.75 -8.33 9.77
C ASP A 58 -21.67 -9.41 8.69
N ALA A 59 -22.35 -9.23 7.56
CA ALA A 59 -22.21 -10.12 6.40
C ALA A 59 -20.75 -10.16 5.90
N LEU A 60 -20.09 -8.99 5.81
CA LEU A 60 -18.70 -8.92 5.38
C LEU A 60 -17.73 -9.49 6.43
N ALA A 61 -17.99 -9.26 7.72
CA ALA A 61 -17.20 -9.84 8.79
C ALA A 61 -17.32 -11.38 8.82
N ALA A 62 -18.52 -11.92 8.60
CA ALA A 62 -18.75 -13.36 8.48
C ALA A 62 -18.02 -13.95 7.27
N TYR A 63 -18.08 -13.29 6.10
CA TYR A 63 -17.33 -13.69 4.92
C TYR A 63 -15.82 -13.72 5.19
N TYR A 64 -15.30 -12.66 5.83
CA TYR A 64 -13.90 -12.63 6.24
C TYR A 64 -13.59 -13.75 7.21
N ASP A 65 -14.47 -14.08 8.16
CA ASP A 65 -14.20 -15.12 9.14
C ASP A 65 -14.02 -16.50 8.49
N GLU A 66 -14.78 -16.79 7.44
CA GLU A 66 -14.67 -18.02 6.65
C GLU A 66 -13.46 -18.00 5.72
N SER A 67 -13.30 -16.94 4.93
CA SER A 67 -12.34 -16.89 3.82
C SER A 67 -10.96 -16.40 4.23
N LYS A 68 -10.88 -15.58 5.29
CA LYS A 68 -9.70 -14.81 5.73
C LYS A 68 -9.12 -13.86 4.67
N TYR A 69 -9.90 -13.49 3.67
CA TYR A 69 -9.61 -12.43 2.70
C TYR A 69 -10.94 -11.89 2.17
N PHE A 70 -10.93 -10.73 1.53
CA PHE A 70 -12.09 -10.24 0.79
C PHE A 70 -11.68 -9.17 -0.21
N TYR A 71 -12.55 -8.92 -1.18
CA TYR A 71 -12.60 -7.63 -1.83
C TYR A 71 -13.99 -7.02 -1.72
N ILE A 72 -14.03 -5.73 -2.00
CA ILE A 72 -15.24 -4.91 -2.03
C ILE A 72 -15.17 -4.09 -3.30
N GLY A 73 -16.21 -4.18 -4.13
CA GLY A 73 -16.36 -3.36 -5.32
C GLY A 73 -17.37 -2.25 -5.10
N ALA A 74 -17.05 -1.04 -5.56
CA ALA A 74 -18.02 0.03 -5.63
C ALA A 74 -19.03 -0.18 -6.78
N LYS A 75 -19.95 0.78 -6.94
CA LYS A 75 -20.92 0.80 -8.06
C LYS A 75 -20.25 0.74 -9.43
N THR A 76 -19.06 1.30 -9.55
CA THR A 76 -18.25 1.22 -10.75
C THR A 76 -17.05 0.33 -10.49
N ASP A 77 -16.55 -0.37 -11.51
CA ASP A 77 -15.30 -1.16 -11.42
C ASP A 77 -14.05 -0.28 -11.24
N ARG A 78 -14.25 1.02 -10.97
CA ARG A 78 -13.19 2.01 -10.83
C ARG A 78 -12.62 2.11 -9.43
N ASP A 79 -13.45 1.79 -8.44
CA ASP A 79 -13.09 1.85 -7.03
C ASP A 79 -13.32 0.45 -6.44
N PHE A 80 -12.26 -0.14 -5.95
CA PHE A 80 -12.35 -1.40 -5.23
C PHE A 80 -11.29 -1.45 -4.13
N LEU A 81 -11.54 -2.30 -3.16
CA LEU A 81 -10.72 -2.49 -1.99
C LEU A 81 -10.47 -3.98 -1.83
N HIS A 82 -9.25 -4.34 -1.46
CA HIS A 82 -8.78 -5.70 -1.33
C HIS A 82 -8.04 -5.87 -0.01
N PHE A 83 -8.44 -6.87 0.77
CA PHE A 83 -7.78 -7.29 2.00
C PHE A 83 -7.32 -8.73 1.85
N SER A 84 -6.01 -8.95 1.94
CA SER A 84 -5.39 -10.28 1.83
C SER A 84 -4.23 -10.39 2.81
N PRO A 85 -4.44 -11.00 3.99
CA PRO A 85 -3.38 -11.32 4.93
C PRO A 85 -2.58 -12.54 4.45
N GLU A 86 -1.38 -12.72 5.00
CA GLU A 86 -0.63 -13.95 4.78
C GLU A 86 -1.20 -15.08 5.65
N ARG A 87 -1.43 -16.26 5.06
CA ARG A 87 -2.14 -17.38 5.71
C ARG A 87 -1.31 -18.66 5.83
N HIS A 88 -0.25 -18.80 5.05
CA HIS A 88 0.49 -20.05 4.89
C HIS A 88 1.91 -19.98 5.48
N GLY A 89 2.44 -18.78 5.68
CA GLY A 89 3.66 -18.53 6.44
C GLY A 89 4.97 -18.70 5.66
N GLU A 90 4.92 -19.06 4.37
CA GLU A 90 6.11 -19.15 3.51
C GLU A 90 6.79 -17.77 3.36
N TYR A 91 5.98 -16.72 3.21
CA TYR A 91 6.44 -15.33 3.14
C TYR A 91 5.64 -14.47 4.11
N PRO A 92 6.04 -14.39 5.39
CA PRO A 92 5.17 -13.88 6.47
C PRO A 92 4.70 -12.43 6.27
N PHE A 93 5.37 -11.62 5.45
CA PHE A 93 5.12 -10.19 5.33
C PHE A 93 4.40 -9.77 4.03
N VAL A 94 3.95 -10.71 3.19
CA VAL A 94 3.32 -10.38 1.89
C VAL A 94 1.89 -9.85 2.00
N GLY A 95 1.28 -9.96 3.19
CA GLY A 95 -0.07 -9.51 3.46
C GLY A 95 -0.27 -8.01 3.19
N SER A 96 -1.43 -7.64 2.65
CA SER A 96 -1.75 -6.24 2.39
C SER A 96 -3.24 -5.93 2.48
N PHE A 97 -3.53 -4.69 2.87
CA PHE A 97 -4.80 -4.03 2.65
C PHE A 97 -4.60 -2.93 1.61
N SER A 98 -5.43 -2.89 0.58
CA SER A 98 -5.26 -1.95 -0.52
C SER A 98 -6.57 -1.47 -1.07
N TRP A 99 -6.58 -0.26 -1.63
CA TRP A 99 -7.72 0.24 -2.38
C TRP A 99 -7.27 1.03 -3.59
N TYR A 100 -8.20 1.14 -4.53
CA TYR A 100 -8.04 1.81 -5.81
C TYR A 100 -9.08 2.90 -5.91
N THR A 101 -8.69 4.03 -6.49
CA THR A 101 -9.61 5.10 -6.83
C THR A 101 -9.16 5.89 -8.05
N SER A 102 -9.99 6.81 -8.51
CA SER A 102 -9.64 7.74 -9.58
C SER A 102 -8.52 8.69 -9.15
N ILE A 103 -7.48 8.79 -9.96
CA ILE A 103 -6.44 9.80 -9.82
C ILE A 103 -6.96 11.24 -9.83
N VAL A 104 -8.15 11.48 -10.41
CA VAL A 104 -8.76 12.81 -10.47
C VAL A 104 -9.05 13.34 -9.07
N GLU A 105 -9.38 12.46 -8.13
CA GLU A 105 -9.63 12.84 -6.73
C GLU A 105 -8.39 13.43 -6.07
N ALA A 106 -7.20 12.91 -6.39
CA ALA A 106 -5.93 13.39 -5.85
C ALA A 106 -5.62 14.86 -6.20
N ARG A 107 -6.28 15.44 -7.21
CA ARG A 107 -6.15 16.88 -7.53
C ARG A 107 -6.78 17.77 -6.47
N LYS A 108 -7.74 17.27 -5.69
CA LYS A 108 -8.48 18.03 -4.68
C LYS A 108 -7.69 18.02 -3.35
N ALA A 109 -7.25 19.19 -2.87
CA ALA A 109 -6.47 19.30 -1.63
C ALA A 109 -7.18 18.67 -0.41
N ARG A 110 -8.48 18.97 -0.24
CA ARG A 110 -9.29 18.37 0.84
C ARG A 110 -9.33 16.84 0.79
N TRP A 111 -9.36 16.27 -0.42
CA TRP A 111 -9.30 14.82 -0.58
C TRP A 111 -7.92 14.29 -0.18
N ARG A 112 -6.84 14.96 -0.58
CA ARG A 112 -5.47 14.58 -0.20
C ARG A 112 -5.28 14.57 1.32
N GLU A 113 -5.84 15.54 2.03
CA GLU A 113 -5.79 15.60 3.50
C GLU A 113 -6.60 14.46 4.14
N ALA A 114 -7.85 14.26 3.69
CA ALA A 114 -8.70 13.17 4.17
C ALA A 114 -8.09 11.79 3.93
N HIS A 115 -7.50 11.58 2.75
CA HIS A 115 -6.77 10.35 2.41
C HIS A 115 -5.60 10.10 3.37
N LEU A 116 -4.79 11.11 3.67
CA LEU A 116 -3.64 10.94 4.56
C LEU A 116 -4.10 10.57 5.98
N ARG A 117 -5.15 11.23 6.48
CA ARG A 117 -5.74 10.89 7.78
C ARG A 117 -6.22 9.45 7.82
N GLN A 118 -6.96 9.02 6.80
CA GLN A 118 -7.47 7.65 6.69
C GLN A 118 -6.32 6.61 6.64
N VAL A 119 -5.23 6.90 5.91
CA VAL A 119 -4.04 6.03 5.91
C VAL A 119 -3.45 5.90 7.31
N VAL A 120 -3.25 7.01 8.02
CA VAL A 120 -2.68 7.02 9.37
C VAL A 120 -3.55 6.24 10.37
N GLU A 121 -4.86 6.47 10.36
CA GLU A 121 -5.80 5.77 11.23
C GLU A 121 -5.80 4.25 11.00
N ILE A 122 -5.72 3.82 9.74
CA ILE A 122 -5.68 2.40 9.38
C ILE A 122 -4.32 1.78 9.69
N MET A 123 -3.23 2.50 9.48
CA MET A 123 -1.90 2.02 9.87
C MET A 123 -1.84 1.77 11.38
N HIS A 124 -2.40 2.69 12.19
CA HIS A 124 -2.50 2.50 13.64
C HIS A 124 -3.34 1.30 14.03
N LEU A 125 -4.52 1.15 13.42
CA LEU A 125 -5.40 0.01 13.69
C LEU A 125 -4.74 -1.34 13.37
N LEU A 126 -3.96 -1.40 12.28
CA LEU A 126 -3.35 -2.63 11.79
C LEU A 126 -1.91 -2.84 12.30
N GLY A 127 -1.34 -1.87 13.03
CA GLY A 127 0.07 -1.88 13.41
C GLY A 127 1.02 -1.91 12.19
N SER A 128 0.59 -1.33 11.07
CA SER A 128 1.29 -1.44 9.78
C SER A 128 2.61 -0.67 9.79
N PRO A 129 3.71 -1.24 9.27
CA PRO A 129 4.99 -0.54 9.18
C PRO A 129 5.14 0.32 7.94
N LEU A 130 4.28 0.14 6.93
CA LEU A 130 4.44 0.79 5.63
C LEU A 130 3.10 0.96 4.95
N ALA A 131 2.83 2.20 4.52
CA ALA A 131 1.82 2.48 3.51
C ALA A 131 2.41 3.24 2.34
N GLN A 132 1.99 2.87 1.13
CA GLN A 132 2.44 3.47 -0.11
C GLN A 132 1.23 3.81 -0.99
N SER A 133 1.22 5.03 -1.53
CA SER A 133 0.22 5.46 -2.51
C SER A 133 0.90 6.00 -3.75
N GLY A 134 0.39 5.62 -4.92
CA GLY A 134 0.91 6.07 -6.21
C GLY A 134 0.05 5.62 -7.37
N LEU A 135 0.51 5.96 -8.58
CA LEU A 135 -0.10 5.43 -9.80
C LEU A 135 0.07 3.91 -9.84
N ASP A 136 -0.99 3.18 -10.14
CA ASP A 136 -0.89 1.72 -10.23
C ASP A 136 0.18 1.29 -11.26
N ASP A 137 0.29 2.00 -12.39
CA ASP A 137 1.34 1.77 -13.39
C ASP A 137 2.77 1.97 -12.83
N ASP A 138 2.97 2.96 -11.96
CA ASP A 138 4.28 3.20 -11.32
C ASP A 138 4.58 2.15 -10.25
N LEU A 139 3.55 1.70 -9.52
CA LEU A 139 3.66 0.58 -8.58
C LEU A 139 4.04 -0.71 -9.31
N GLN A 140 3.37 -1.05 -10.41
CA GLN A 140 3.68 -2.24 -11.22
C GLN A 140 5.10 -2.15 -11.76
N ARG A 141 5.45 -1.05 -12.46
CA ARG A 141 6.78 -0.84 -13.06
C ARG A 141 7.94 -1.06 -12.08
N LYS A 142 7.77 -0.67 -10.82
CA LYS A 142 8.82 -0.80 -9.79
C LYS A 142 8.80 -2.15 -9.08
N ARG A 143 7.65 -2.83 -9.00
CA ARG A 143 7.48 -4.03 -8.18
C ARG A 143 7.84 -5.31 -8.89
N ASP A 144 7.49 -5.41 -10.16
CA ASP A 144 7.63 -6.66 -10.90
C ASP A 144 8.18 -6.46 -12.31
N ARG A 145 8.64 -7.58 -12.86
CA ARG A 145 9.17 -7.70 -14.22
C ARG A 145 8.56 -8.92 -14.87
N ILE A 146 8.36 -8.85 -16.17
CA ILE A 146 7.97 -9.99 -16.98
C ILE A 146 9.24 -10.51 -17.64
N GLU A 147 9.65 -11.73 -17.29
CA GLU A 147 10.85 -12.38 -17.82
C GLU A 147 10.43 -13.55 -18.73
N PRO A 148 11.00 -13.68 -19.94
CA PRO A 148 10.68 -14.80 -20.82
C PRO A 148 11.16 -16.11 -20.21
N ASN A 149 10.37 -17.17 -20.38
CA ASN A 149 10.74 -18.49 -19.89
C ASN A 149 11.95 -19.04 -20.67
N ALA A 150 12.81 -19.80 -20.00
CA ALA A 150 14.05 -20.32 -20.60
C ALA A 150 13.82 -21.29 -21.78
N ASP A 151 12.64 -21.92 -21.83
CA ASP A 151 12.21 -22.81 -22.91
C ASP A 151 11.67 -22.06 -24.14
N GLY A 152 11.61 -20.72 -24.09
CA GLY A 152 11.07 -19.87 -25.15
C GLY A 152 9.55 -19.83 -25.21
N PHE A 153 8.83 -20.49 -24.30
CA PHE A 153 7.37 -20.53 -24.28
C PHE A 153 6.80 -19.79 -23.07
N GLY A 154 6.22 -18.61 -23.34
CA GLY A 154 5.57 -17.80 -22.33
C GLY A 154 6.52 -16.92 -21.54
N SER A 155 6.03 -16.39 -20.41
CA SER A 155 6.79 -15.51 -19.55
C SER A 155 6.34 -15.68 -18.11
N SER A 156 7.23 -15.38 -17.17
CA SER A 156 6.99 -15.43 -15.74
C SER A 156 7.01 -14.03 -15.15
N LEU A 157 6.13 -13.77 -14.19
CA LEU A 157 6.17 -12.58 -13.37
C LEU A 157 7.23 -12.77 -12.27
N VAL A 158 8.23 -11.90 -12.24
CA VAL A 158 9.32 -11.90 -11.27
C VAL A 158 9.20 -10.66 -10.39
N PHE A 159 9.10 -10.87 -9.08
CA PHE A 159 9.06 -9.77 -8.11
C PHE A 159 10.48 -9.25 -7.85
N ASN A 160 10.67 -7.92 -7.91
CA ASN A 160 11.92 -7.27 -7.54
C ASN A 160 12.19 -7.45 -6.04
N ILE A 161 11.14 -7.22 -5.25
CA ILE A 161 11.06 -7.36 -3.80
C ILE A 161 9.74 -8.04 -3.48
N ARG A 162 9.75 -9.00 -2.56
CA ARG A 162 8.52 -9.74 -2.19
C ARG A 162 7.62 -8.92 -1.26
N ASP A 163 8.24 -8.31 -0.27
CA ASP A 163 7.59 -7.59 0.82
C ASP A 163 8.56 -6.61 1.48
N TYR A 164 8.04 -5.85 2.44
CA TYR A 164 8.77 -4.77 3.09
C TYR A 164 9.97 -5.21 3.93
N SER A 165 10.10 -6.50 4.27
CA SER A 165 11.26 -7.03 5.02
C SER A 165 12.52 -7.17 4.14
N GLU A 166 12.34 -7.19 2.81
CA GLU A 166 13.43 -7.26 1.84
C GLU A 166 13.91 -5.85 1.41
N GLY A 167 13.33 -4.78 1.97
CA GLY A 167 13.60 -3.37 1.65
C GLY A 167 12.49 -2.72 0.84
N LEU A 168 12.82 -1.73 0.00
CA LEU A 168 11.84 -0.97 -0.80
C LEU A 168 12.12 -1.07 -2.30
N GLU A 169 11.08 -1.11 -3.12
CA GLU A 169 11.21 -1.07 -4.59
C GLU A 169 11.49 0.34 -5.13
N GLY A 170 11.25 1.36 -4.32
CA GLY A 170 11.37 2.77 -4.69
C GLY A 170 10.56 3.65 -3.74
N LEU A 171 10.36 4.91 -4.14
CA LEU A 171 9.41 5.82 -3.48
C LEU A 171 8.25 6.11 -4.43
N TYR A 172 7.06 6.18 -3.85
CA TYR A 172 5.85 6.55 -4.58
C TYR A 172 5.43 7.97 -4.21
N TRP A 173 4.28 8.42 -4.71
CA TRP A 173 3.72 9.73 -4.37
C TRP A 173 3.64 9.97 -2.86
N ARG A 174 3.18 8.97 -2.10
CA ARG A 174 3.14 8.99 -0.63
C ARG A 174 3.75 7.72 -0.08
N ASN A 175 4.68 7.87 0.85
CA ASN A 175 5.30 6.78 1.58
C ASN A 175 5.18 7.11 3.07
N VAL A 176 4.31 6.40 3.78
CA VAL A 176 4.14 6.56 5.23
C VAL A 176 4.91 5.44 5.90
N PHE A 177 5.96 5.83 6.62
CA PHE A 177 6.88 4.94 7.31
C PHE A 177 6.49 4.82 8.78
N GLY A 178 6.31 3.59 9.24
CA GLY A 178 6.24 3.24 10.65
C GLY A 178 7.60 2.92 11.24
N ALA A 179 7.62 2.51 12.51
CA ALA A 179 8.83 2.38 13.33
C ALA A 179 10.01 1.67 12.63
N PRO A 180 9.86 0.49 11.98
CA PRO A 180 11.01 -0.18 11.36
C PRO A 180 11.72 0.65 10.28
N PHE A 181 10.94 1.43 9.52
CA PHE A 181 11.49 2.29 8.47
C PHE A 181 11.98 3.62 9.04
N VAL A 182 11.33 4.14 10.08
CA VAL A 182 11.82 5.32 10.79
C VAL A 182 13.18 5.03 11.43
N ASP A 183 13.35 3.87 12.06
CA ASP A 183 14.61 3.42 12.64
C ASP A 183 15.66 3.13 11.57
N LEU A 184 15.26 2.49 10.47
CA LEU A 184 16.12 2.27 9.31
C LEU A 184 16.67 3.60 8.78
N PHE A 185 15.84 4.59 8.51
CA PHE A 185 16.33 5.84 7.93
C PHE A 185 16.97 6.76 8.96
N GLY A 186 16.51 6.74 10.20
CA GLY A 186 17.06 7.50 11.32
C GLY A 186 17.24 8.98 10.96
N PRO A 187 18.40 9.59 11.28
CA PRO A 187 18.68 11.01 11.00
C PRO A 187 18.61 11.41 9.52
N ARG A 188 18.63 10.46 8.58
CA ARG A 188 18.48 10.78 7.14
C ARG A 188 17.10 11.33 6.80
N LEU A 189 16.08 11.03 7.62
CA LEU A 189 14.76 11.66 7.48
C LEU A 189 14.83 13.16 7.75
N ASP A 190 15.65 13.60 8.71
CA ASP A 190 15.76 15.02 9.04
C ASP A 190 16.46 15.84 7.95
N ALA A 191 17.22 15.19 7.08
CA ALA A 191 17.84 15.80 5.90
C ALA A 191 16.84 16.05 4.75
N ILE A 192 15.62 15.49 4.81
CA ILE A 192 14.60 15.71 3.78
C ILE A 192 13.94 17.08 4.00
N PRO A 193 13.78 17.92 2.96
CA PRO A 193 13.07 19.18 3.04
C PRO A 193 11.67 19.04 3.65
N ALA A 194 11.25 20.02 4.46
CA ALA A 194 9.93 20.03 5.11
C ALA A 194 8.75 20.04 4.11
N SER A 195 8.98 20.42 2.85
CA SER A 195 7.99 20.32 1.77
C SER A 195 7.76 18.88 1.29
N GLN A 196 8.71 17.98 1.54
CA GLN A 196 8.69 16.57 1.11
C GLN A 196 8.60 15.59 2.28
N ARG A 197 8.64 16.08 3.52
CA ARG A 197 8.52 15.28 4.74
C ARG A 197 7.56 15.90 5.73
N GLN A 198 6.73 15.07 6.34
CA GLN A 198 5.82 15.45 7.42
C GLN A 198 5.83 14.40 8.53
N SER A 199 6.02 14.81 9.79
CA SER A 199 5.76 13.96 10.95
C SER A 199 4.25 13.82 11.17
N LEU A 200 3.80 12.61 11.45
CA LEU A 200 2.40 12.26 11.68
C LEU A 200 2.23 11.69 13.09
N ASP A 201 0.97 11.49 13.48
CA ASP A 201 0.63 10.93 14.79
C ASP A 201 1.19 9.51 14.99
N GLY A 202 1.53 9.19 16.26
CA GLY A 202 2.07 7.89 16.67
C GLY A 202 3.44 7.54 16.07
N GLY A 203 4.25 8.55 15.74
CA GLY A 203 5.62 8.36 15.27
C GLY A 203 5.75 7.98 13.80
N LEU A 204 4.65 8.01 13.03
CA LEU A 204 4.68 7.79 11.59
C LEU A 204 5.33 8.99 10.86
N VAL A 205 6.00 8.73 9.75
CA VAL A 205 6.62 9.78 8.91
C VAL A 205 6.17 9.65 7.46
N LEU A 206 5.58 10.71 6.92
CA LEU A 206 5.26 10.81 5.51
C LEU A 206 6.47 11.36 4.74
N VAL A 207 6.84 10.68 3.65
CA VAL A 207 7.78 11.15 2.63
C VAL A 207 7.12 11.17 1.26
N GLN A 208 7.21 12.31 0.58
CA GLN A 208 6.61 12.56 -0.73
C GLN A 208 7.63 13.20 -1.69
N PRO A 209 8.07 12.49 -2.75
CA PRO A 209 9.00 13.06 -3.73
C PRO A 209 8.41 14.25 -4.50
N TYR A 210 7.09 14.24 -4.73
CA TYR A 210 6.37 15.24 -5.51
C TYR A 210 4.95 15.46 -4.96
N GLU A 211 4.33 16.60 -5.34
CA GLU A 211 3.06 17.05 -4.75
C GLU A 211 1.86 16.20 -5.21
N LEU A 212 1.83 15.78 -6.48
CA LEU A 212 0.71 15.09 -7.11
C LEU A 212 1.13 13.76 -7.73
N PRO A 213 0.28 12.71 -7.70
CA PRO A 213 0.61 11.40 -8.25
C PRO A 213 0.80 11.44 -9.77
N THR A 214 0.25 12.44 -10.46
CA THR A 214 0.45 12.64 -11.91
C THR A 214 1.89 12.98 -12.29
N GLN A 215 2.74 13.37 -11.34
CA GLN A 215 4.16 13.63 -11.57
C GLN A 215 5.00 12.35 -11.57
N ALA A 216 4.46 11.23 -11.12
CA ALA A 216 5.13 9.94 -11.25
C ALA A 216 5.38 9.62 -12.74
N MET A 217 6.53 9.00 -13.02
CA MET A 217 6.95 8.60 -14.37
C MET A 217 7.16 9.78 -15.34
N THR A 218 7.37 10.99 -14.84
CA THR A 218 7.95 12.10 -15.62
C THR A 218 9.43 12.24 -15.28
N PRO A 219 10.25 12.82 -16.17
CA PRO A 219 11.67 13.04 -15.88
C PRO A 219 11.91 13.81 -14.57
N GLU A 220 11.06 14.80 -14.27
CA GLU A 220 11.13 15.59 -13.04
C GLU A 220 10.74 14.76 -11.81
N GLY A 221 9.70 13.93 -11.92
CA GLY A 221 9.28 13.03 -10.86
C GLY A 221 10.33 11.97 -10.53
N ASP A 222 10.91 11.36 -11.56
CA ASP A 222 11.98 10.36 -11.42
C ASP A 222 13.25 10.99 -10.83
N ALA A 223 13.60 12.22 -11.22
CA ALA A 223 14.71 12.95 -10.62
C ALA A 223 14.47 13.29 -9.14
N ALA A 224 13.26 13.75 -8.79
CA ALA A 224 12.89 14.06 -7.41
C ALA A 224 12.89 12.80 -6.51
N GLU A 225 12.37 11.69 -7.02
CA GLU A 225 12.46 10.39 -6.36
C GLU A 225 13.92 9.97 -6.16
N GLY A 226 14.75 10.03 -7.21
CA GLY A 226 16.16 9.67 -7.14
C GLY A 226 16.95 10.51 -6.13
N GLN A 227 16.63 11.80 -5.99
CA GLN A 227 17.24 12.67 -4.98
C GLN A 227 16.85 12.26 -3.55
N LEU A 228 15.58 11.92 -3.31
CA LEU A 228 15.15 11.43 -1.99
C LEU A 228 15.74 10.06 -1.66
N ILE A 229 15.79 9.14 -2.63
CA ILE A 229 16.46 7.84 -2.46
C ILE A 229 17.95 8.05 -2.12
N ALA A 230 18.63 8.96 -2.81
CA ALA A 230 20.03 9.30 -2.49
C ALA A 230 20.18 9.85 -1.06
N THR A 231 19.22 10.63 -0.58
CA THR A 231 19.21 11.21 0.77
C THR A 231 18.96 10.14 1.83
N LEU A 232 17.98 9.25 1.59
CA LEU A 232 17.62 8.16 2.49
C LEU A 232 18.65 7.02 2.50
N GLY A 233 19.46 6.92 1.44
CA GLY A 233 20.48 5.90 1.22
C GLY A 233 20.01 4.83 0.25
N ARG A 234 20.73 4.72 -0.87
CA ARG A 234 20.42 3.81 -1.99
C ARG A 234 20.42 2.34 -1.56
N GLU A 235 21.19 1.99 -0.54
CA GLU A 235 21.32 0.62 -0.03
C GLU A 235 20.02 0.03 0.53
N SER A 236 19.01 0.86 0.79
CA SER A 236 17.67 0.43 1.26
C SER A 236 16.66 0.25 0.14
N PHE A 237 17.04 0.48 -1.10
CA PHE A 237 16.17 0.42 -2.28
C PHE A 237 16.68 -0.58 -3.31
N PHE A 238 15.76 -1.22 -4.02
CA PHE A 238 16.08 -2.09 -5.14
C PHE A 238 16.70 -1.27 -6.28
N ASP A 239 17.83 -1.73 -6.81
CA ASP A 239 18.51 -1.06 -7.92
C ASP A 239 18.00 -1.64 -9.25
N LEU A 240 17.00 -0.98 -9.84
CA LEU A 240 16.33 -1.44 -11.05
C LEU A 240 17.29 -1.59 -12.26
N PRO A 241 18.23 -0.66 -12.54
CA PRO A 241 19.24 -0.84 -13.59
C PRO A 241 20.11 -2.10 -13.47
N THR A 242 20.56 -2.46 -12.27
CA THR A 242 21.46 -3.61 -12.07
C THR A 242 20.75 -4.86 -11.57
N LEU A 243 19.45 -4.76 -11.30
CA LEU A 243 18.60 -5.80 -10.73
C LEU A 243 19.11 -6.30 -9.36
N THR A 244 19.67 -5.40 -8.55
CA THR A 244 20.29 -5.74 -7.26
C THR A 244 19.35 -5.46 -6.09
N LYS A 245 19.27 -6.41 -5.15
CA LYS A 245 18.47 -6.25 -3.92
C LYS A 245 19.12 -5.26 -2.94
N PRO A 246 18.31 -4.58 -2.09
CA PRO A 246 18.79 -3.80 -0.97
C PRO A 246 19.77 -4.59 -0.08
N THR A 247 20.82 -3.93 0.39
CA THR A 247 21.75 -4.49 1.38
C THR A 247 21.44 -4.02 2.80
N ARG A 248 20.54 -3.03 2.95
CA ARG A 248 20.11 -2.50 4.24
C ARG A 248 18.59 -2.49 4.34
N VAL A 249 18.05 -3.44 5.09
CA VAL A 249 16.61 -3.69 5.23
C VAL A 249 16.09 -3.29 6.61
N PRO A 250 14.78 -3.02 6.79
CA PRO A 250 14.23 -2.71 8.10
C PRO A 250 14.31 -3.92 9.04
N ASP A 251 14.54 -3.69 10.35
CA ASP A 251 14.43 -4.75 11.34
C ASP A 251 12.95 -5.01 11.68
N VAL A 252 12.48 -6.18 11.28
CA VAL A 252 11.10 -6.65 11.46
C VAL A 252 11.04 -7.94 12.28
N SER A 253 12.17 -8.37 12.86
CA SER A 253 12.29 -9.64 13.60
C SER A 253 11.28 -9.75 14.73
N TRP A 254 11.06 -8.66 15.46
CA TRP A 254 10.09 -8.58 16.56
C TRP A 254 8.63 -8.82 16.15
N MET A 255 8.29 -8.64 14.87
CA MET A 255 6.93 -8.80 14.37
C MET A 255 6.52 -10.26 14.22
N LEU A 256 7.48 -11.18 14.11
CA LEU A 256 7.21 -12.61 14.00
C LEU A 256 6.74 -13.23 15.33
N HIS A 257 6.91 -12.51 16.45
CA HIS A 257 6.64 -13.02 17.80
C HIS A 257 5.35 -12.48 18.44
N LYS A 258 4.54 -11.69 17.70
CA LYS A 258 3.34 -11.02 18.22
C LYS A 258 2.01 -11.75 17.96
N HIS A 259 2.03 -12.99 17.50
CA HIS A 259 0.84 -13.74 17.11
C HIS A 259 0.76 -15.09 17.80
#